data_AF-W7JPM4-F1
#
_entry.id   AF-W7JPM4-F1
#
_cell.length_a   1.000
_cell.length_b   1.000
_cell.length_c   1.000
_cell.angle_alpha   90.00
_cell.angle_beta   90.00
_cell.angle_gamma   90.00
#
_symmetry.space_group_name_H-M   'P 1'
#
loop_
_entity.id
_entity.type
_entity.pdbx_description
1 polymer ?
#
loop_
_entity_poly.entity_id
_entity_poly.type
_entity_poly.pdbx_seq_one_letter_code
_entity_poly.pdbx_strand_id
1 'polypeptide(L)'
;MKVMRNPKILIIGEIVLNLNNNNLEHINFLDDILIHIYKHKNLEIHILYLNIITLDISFNNLEDINDSILNLHNLKVLYLHSNKIQNIVQVKKLQALLKLKKFTIENNPIMDIYNKFYR
;
A
#
# COMPACT_ATOMS: atom_id res chain seq x y z
N MET A 1 2.16 -20.07 2.06
CA MET A 1 2.18 -19.36 0.77
C MET A 1 0.75 -18.91 0.45
N LYS A 2 0.38 -17.67 0.81
CA LYS A 2 -0.99 -17.18 0.62
C LYS A 2 -1.16 -16.74 -0.84
N VAL A 3 -2.08 -17.39 -1.54
CA VAL A 3 -2.41 -17.14 -2.94
C VAL A 3 -3.05 -15.75 -3.04
N MET A 4 -2.36 -14.79 -3.66
CA MET A 4 -2.99 -13.55 -4.09
C MET A 4 -4.01 -13.87 -5.17
N ARG A 5 -5.26 -13.47 -4.95
CA ARG A 5 -6.33 -13.63 -5.94
C ARG A 5 -6.26 -12.48 -6.94
N ASN A 6 -5.36 -12.59 -7.93
CA ASN A 6 -5.25 -11.72 -9.10
C ASN A 6 -4.98 -10.22 -8.79
N PRO A 7 -3.72 -9.79 -8.66
CA PRO A 7 -3.41 -8.36 -8.72
C PRO A 7 -3.86 -7.81 -10.07
N LYS A 8 -4.87 -6.93 -10.08
CA LYS A 8 -5.32 -6.24 -11.29
C LYS A 8 -4.43 -5.03 -11.52
N ILE A 9 -3.71 -5.03 -12.63
CA ILE A 9 -2.86 -3.91 -13.05
C ILE A 9 -3.52 -3.29 -14.27
N LEU A 10 -4.02 -2.08 -14.12
CA LEU A 10 -4.47 -1.28 -15.26
C LEU A 10 -3.25 -0.51 -15.78
N ILE A 11 -2.75 -0.87 -16.97
CA ILE A 11 -1.59 -0.22 -17.57
C ILE A 11 -2.07 0.92 -18.48
N ILE A 12 -2.07 2.16 -17.99
CA ILE A 12 -2.17 3.36 -18.83
C ILE A 12 -1.33 4.50 -18.21
N GLY A 13 -0.04 4.61 -18.55
CA GLY A 13 0.84 5.75 -18.24
C GLY A 13 1.19 6.01 -16.75
N GLU A 14 0.23 5.85 -15.85
CA GLU A 14 0.29 5.91 -14.40
C GLU A 14 -0.27 4.60 -13.85
N ILE A 15 0.43 3.93 -12.93
CA ILE A 15 0.09 2.54 -12.57
C ILE A 15 -0.72 2.49 -11.28
N VAL A 16 -1.86 1.82 -11.39
CA VAL A 16 -2.71 1.42 -10.27
C VAL A 16 -2.37 -0.02 -9.93
N LEU A 17 -1.79 -0.22 -8.74
CA LEU A 17 -1.53 -1.54 -8.18
C LEU A 17 -2.64 -1.90 -7.20
N ASN A 18 -3.46 -2.88 -7.57
CA ASN A 18 -4.53 -3.37 -6.71
C ASN A 18 -4.15 -4.72 -6.08
N LEU A 19 -4.02 -4.72 -4.75
CA LEU A 19 -3.75 -5.86 -3.87
C LEU A 19 -4.88 -6.05 -2.82
N ASN A 20 -6.03 -5.42 -3.04
CA ASN A 20 -7.14 -5.46 -2.10
C ASN A 20 -7.80 -6.84 -2.01
N ASN A 21 -8.59 -7.06 -0.95
CA ASN A 21 -9.35 -8.30 -0.73
C ASN A 21 -8.46 -9.56 -0.73
N ASN A 22 -7.31 -9.48 -0.07
CA ASN A 22 -6.42 -10.59 0.15
C ASN A 22 -6.27 -10.84 1.67
N ASN A 23 -5.39 -11.76 2.03
CA ASN A 23 -5.09 -12.08 3.42
C ASN A 23 -3.70 -11.60 3.82
N LEU A 24 -3.26 -10.46 3.28
CA LEU A 24 -1.91 -9.93 3.47
C LEU A 24 -1.73 -9.45 4.91
N GLU A 25 -0.65 -9.89 5.56
CA GLU A 25 -0.26 -9.45 6.91
C GLU A 25 0.88 -8.42 6.85
N HIS A 26 1.70 -8.49 5.80
CA HIS A 26 2.77 -7.54 5.49
C HIS A 26 2.84 -7.33 3.98
N ILE A 27 3.68 -6.40 3.52
CA ILE A 27 3.88 -6.10 2.09
C ILE A 27 5.33 -6.28 1.62
N ASN A 28 6.14 -7.03 2.36
CA ASN A 28 7.58 -7.20 2.08
C ASN A 28 7.85 -7.94 0.75
N PHE A 29 6.84 -8.57 0.17
CA PHE A 29 6.88 -9.20 -1.16
C PHE A 29 6.65 -8.20 -2.31
N LEU A 30 6.51 -6.90 -2.02
CA LEU A 30 6.25 -5.90 -3.05
C LEU A 30 7.34 -5.92 -4.13
N ASP A 31 8.59 -6.13 -3.75
CA ASP A 31 9.71 -6.30 -4.70
C ASP A 31 9.46 -7.46 -5.66
N ASP A 32 9.11 -8.64 -5.14
CA ASP A 32 8.84 -9.83 -5.94
C ASP A 32 7.67 -9.61 -6.91
N ILE A 33 6.62 -8.92 -6.45
CA ILE A 33 5.48 -8.56 -7.28
C ILE A 33 5.91 -7.62 -8.40
N LEU A 34 6.64 -6.55 -8.10
CA LEU A 34 7.07 -5.59 -9.12
C LEU A 34 7.99 -6.26 -10.14
N ILE A 35 8.95 -7.06 -9.69
CA ILE A 35 9.82 -7.84 -10.58
C ILE A 35 8.99 -8.76 -11.47
N HIS A 36 8.00 -9.45 -10.91
CA HIS A 36 7.12 -10.33 -11.67
C HIS A 36 6.30 -9.57 -12.72
N ILE A 37 5.68 -8.45 -12.34
CA ILE A 37 4.85 -7.61 -13.22
C ILE A 37 5.68 -7.02 -14.37
N TYR A 38 6.91 -6.58 -14.09
CA TYR A 38 7.77 -5.91 -15.06
C TYR A 38 8.88 -6.81 -15.59
N LYS A 39 8.75 -8.13 -15.48
CA LYS A 39 9.79 -9.11 -15.86
C LYS A 39 10.33 -8.90 -17.28
N HIS A 40 9.49 -8.39 -18.19
CA HIS A 40 9.86 -8.13 -19.58
C HIS A 40 10.58 -6.79 -19.82
N LYS A 41 10.64 -5.88 -18.83
CA LYS A 41 11.20 -4.53 -19.02
C LYS A 41 12.70 -4.42 -18.71
N ASN A 42 13.29 -5.43 -18.04
CA ASN A 42 14.70 -5.44 -17.63
C ASN A 42 15.17 -4.13 -16.96
N LEU A 43 14.30 -3.56 -16.12
CA LEU A 43 14.55 -2.30 -15.40
C LEU A 43 14.96 -2.60 -13.95
N GLU A 44 15.75 -1.69 -13.37
CA GLU A 44 16.08 -1.74 -11.95
C GLU A 44 14.84 -1.54 -11.06
N ILE A 45 14.81 -2.21 -9.91
CA ILE A 45 13.66 -2.24 -9.00
C ILE A 45 13.19 -0.83 -8.59
N HIS A 46 14.12 0.09 -8.35
CA HIS A 46 13.81 1.46 -7.95
C HIS A 46 12.99 2.20 -9.04
N ILE A 47 13.22 1.92 -10.32
CA ILE A 47 12.42 2.46 -11.44
C ILE A 47 11.01 1.89 -11.43
N LEU A 48 10.84 0.63 -11.00
CA LEU A 48 9.53 -0.01 -10.95
C LEU A 48 8.62 0.68 -9.93
N TYR A 49 9.17 1.01 -8.75
CA TYR A 49 8.49 1.77 -7.70
C TYR A 49 8.00 3.15 -8.15
N LEU A 50 8.78 3.85 -8.99
CA LEU A 50 8.43 5.19 -9.48
C LEU A 50 7.18 5.21 -10.37
N ASN A 51 6.75 4.07 -10.92
CA ASN A 51 5.59 4.05 -11.83
C ASN A 51 4.25 3.94 -11.09
N ILE A 52 4.25 3.62 -9.80
CA ILE A 52 3.02 3.43 -9.02
C ILE A 52 2.51 4.78 -8.53
N ILE A 53 1.28 5.09 -8.93
CA ILE A 53 0.56 6.31 -8.55
C ILE A 53 -0.57 6.01 -7.58
N THR A 54 -1.19 4.83 -7.70
CA THR A 54 -2.24 4.38 -6.79
C THR A 54 -1.91 2.98 -6.28
N LEU A 55 -1.99 2.80 -4.97
CA LEU A 55 -1.89 1.51 -4.31
C LEU A 55 -3.17 1.24 -3.53
N ASP A 56 -3.85 0.15 -3.86
CA ASP A 56 -4.98 -0.35 -3.09
C ASP A 56 -4.57 -1.62 -2.33
N ILE A 57 -4.43 -1.49 -1.02
CA ILE A 57 -4.14 -2.59 -0.07
C ILE A 57 -5.25 -2.71 0.97
N SER A 58 -6.44 -2.19 0.68
CA SER A 58 -7.61 -2.29 1.55
C SER A 58 -8.11 -3.74 1.68
N PHE A 59 -8.91 -4.02 2.71
CA PHE A 59 -9.45 -5.36 2.97
C PHE A 59 -8.35 -6.44 3.04
N ASN A 60 -7.39 -6.22 3.94
CA ASN A 60 -6.30 -7.14 4.26
C ASN A 60 -6.18 -7.28 5.78
N ASN A 61 -5.09 -7.87 6.27
CA ASN A 61 -4.81 -8.08 7.69
C ASN A 61 -3.55 -7.32 8.15
N LEU A 62 -3.22 -6.18 7.53
CA LEU A 62 -2.00 -5.44 7.82
C LEU A 62 -2.04 -4.83 9.23
N GLU A 63 -1.07 -5.16 10.06
CA GLU A 63 -0.90 -4.57 11.40
C GLU A 63 0.02 -3.33 11.37
N ASP A 64 0.92 -3.30 10.39
CA ASP A 64 1.94 -2.26 10.21
C ASP A 64 2.04 -1.77 8.76
N ILE A 65 2.57 -0.55 8.60
CA ILE A 65 2.96 0.01 7.30
C ILE A 65 4.47 -0.22 7.19
N ASN A 66 4.85 -1.24 6.42
CA ASN A 66 6.26 -1.56 6.20
C ASN A 66 6.97 -0.45 5.41
N ASP A 67 8.28 -0.31 5.63
CA ASP A 67 9.09 0.74 5.02
C ASP A 67 9.20 0.59 3.48
N SER A 68 8.92 -0.59 2.89
CA SER A 68 8.81 -0.76 1.43
C SER A 68 7.79 0.19 0.79
N ILE A 69 6.73 0.60 1.52
CA ILE A 69 5.78 1.61 1.01
C ILE A 69 6.46 2.96 0.77
N LEU A 70 7.53 3.27 1.49
CA LEU A 70 8.24 4.56 1.41
C LEU A 70 9.02 4.72 0.09
N ASN A 71 9.28 3.63 -0.61
CA ASN A 71 9.91 3.64 -1.93
C ASN A 71 8.95 4.14 -3.04
N LEU A 72 7.63 4.21 -2.76
CA LEU A 72 6.62 4.66 -3.71
C LEU A 72 6.57 6.21 -3.79
N HIS A 73 7.70 6.84 -4.16
CA HIS A 73 7.86 8.30 -4.14
C HIS A 73 6.85 9.08 -5.01
N ASN A 74 6.24 8.42 -5.99
CA ASN A 74 5.22 9.00 -6.86
C ASN A 74 3.77 8.66 -6.45
N LEU A 75 3.57 7.96 -5.34
CA LEU A 75 2.24 7.58 -4.86
C LEU A 75 1.39 8.83 -4.57
N LYS A 76 0.23 8.91 -5.21
CA LYS A 76 -0.76 9.97 -5.01
C LYS A 76 -1.97 9.49 -4.21
N VAL A 77 -2.32 8.21 -4.33
CA VAL A 77 -3.50 7.62 -3.69
C VAL A 77 -3.16 6.29 -3.00
N LEU A 78 -3.52 6.16 -1.73
CA LEU A 78 -3.31 4.95 -0.93
C LEU A 78 -4.60 4.49 -0.22
N TYR A 79 -5.15 3.36 -0.64
CA TYR A 79 -6.28 2.75 0.07
C TYR A 79 -5.79 1.75 1.10
N LEU A 80 -6.05 2.04 2.37
CA LEU A 80 -5.58 1.30 3.55
C LEU A 80 -6.72 0.89 4.52
N HIS A 81 -7.98 1.21 4.18
CA HIS A 81 -9.12 0.90 5.05
C HIS A 81 -9.34 -0.61 5.21
N SER A 82 -9.99 -1.01 6.31
CA SER A 82 -10.29 -2.42 6.60
C SER A 82 -9.02 -3.27 6.68
N ASN A 83 -8.13 -2.87 7.60
CA ASN A 83 -6.90 -3.57 7.98
C ASN A 83 -6.83 -3.63 9.52
N LYS A 84 -5.67 -3.99 10.10
CA LYS A 84 -5.46 -4.15 11.54
C LYS A 84 -4.49 -3.12 12.12
N ILE A 85 -4.32 -1.97 11.47
CA ILE A 85 -3.38 -0.94 11.93
C ILE A 85 -3.86 -0.33 13.24
N GLN A 86 -3.07 -0.51 14.30
CA GLN A 86 -3.42 -0.02 15.64
C GLN A 86 -2.61 1.20 16.06
N ASN A 87 -1.37 1.34 15.56
CA ASN A 87 -0.42 2.32 16.05
C ASN A 87 -0.27 3.53 15.10
N ILE A 88 -0.44 4.74 15.63
CA ILE A 88 -0.26 5.99 14.89
C ILE A 88 1.14 6.16 14.29
N VAL A 89 2.16 5.56 14.91
CA VAL A 89 3.53 5.59 14.38
C VAL A 89 3.58 5.03 12.96
N GLN A 90 2.78 3.99 12.66
CA GLN A 90 2.72 3.41 11.31
C GLN A 90 2.19 4.42 10.30
N VAL A 91 1.11 5.12 10.65
CA VAL A 91 0.51 6.15 9.77
C VAL A 91 1.44 7.36 9.62
N LYS A 92 2.17 7.76 10.67
CA LYS A 92 3.15 8.86 10.60
C LYS A 92 4.25 8.63 9.56
N LYS A 93 4.63 7.38 9.29
CA LYS A 93 5.62 7.06 8.23
C LYS A 93 5.20 7.59 6.85
N LEU A 94 3.89 7.65 6.59
CA LEU A 94 3.36 8.14 5.31
C LEU A 94 3.67 9.61 5.03
N GLN A 95 4.14 10.38 6.03
CA GLN A 95 4.63 11.76 5.83
C GLN A 95 5.82 11.84 4.86
N ALA A 96 6.59 10.77 4.71
CA ALA A 96 7.69 10.71 3.74
C ALA A 96 7.20 10.63 2.27
N LEU A 97 5.93 10.29 2.04
CA LEU A 97 5.33 10.23 0.71
C LEU A 97 4.83 11.61 0.28
N LEU A 98 5.77 12.46 -0.14
CA LEU A 98 5.53 13.90 -0.41
C LEU A 98 4.48 14.18 -1.49
N LYS A 99 4.16 13.20 -2.35
CA LYS A 99 3.15 13.31 -3.42
C LYS A 99 1.79 12.71 -3.04
N LEU A 100 1.65 12.14 -1.85
CA LEU A 100 0.42 11.52 -1.38
C LEU A 100 -0.66 12.59 -1.14
N LYS A 101 -1.75 12.50 -1.89
CA LYS A 101 -2.87 13.47 -1.84
C LYS A 101 -4.12 12.90 -1.17
N LYS A 102 -4.28 11.58 -1.24
CA LYS A 102 -5.44 10.87 -0.70
C LYS A 102 -4.99 9.58 -0.04
N PHE A 103 -5.46 9.35 1.18
CA PHE A 103 -5.43 8.02 1.77
C PHE A 103 -6.68 7.77 2.62
N THR A 104 -6.95 6.50 2.89
CA THR A 104 -8.07 6.03 3.73
C THR A 104 -7.51 5.21 4.88
N ILE A 105 -8.08 5.30 6.08
CA ILE A 105 -7.64 4.52 7.24
C ILE A 105 -8.82 3.97 8.07
N GLU A 106 -10.03 4.19 7.59
CA GLU A 106 -11.28 3.74 8.19
C GLU A 106 -11.27 2.22 8.43
N ASN A 107 -12.02 1.77 9.43
CA ASN A 107 -12.07 0.37 9.82
C ASN A 107 -10.68 -0.24 10.13
N ASN A 108 -9.82 0.55 10.78
CA ASN A 108 -8.61 0.07 11.44
C ASN A 108 -8.71 0.37 12.95
N PRO A 109 -8.16 -0.48 13.84
CA PRO A 109 -8.21 -0.28 15.30
C PRO A 109 -7.72 1.10 15.78
N ILE A 110 -6.80 1.74 15.04
CA ILE A 110 -6.33 3.09 15.33
C ILE A 110 -7.48 4.12 15.38
N MET A 111 -8.53 3.95 14.55
CA MET A 111 -9.65 4.88 14.50
C MET A 111 -10.52 4.84 15.75
N ASP A 112 -10.61 3.68 16.41
CA ASP A 112 -11.35 3.56 17.68
C ASP A 112 -10.67 4.32 18.81
N ILE A 113 -9.34 4.37 18.79
CA ILE A 113 -8.55 5.14 19.76
C ILE A 113 -8.84 6.63 19.57
N TYR A 114 -8.76 7.14 18.33
CA TYR A 114 -9.02 8.55 18.04
C TYR A 114 -10.46 8.96 18.32
N ASN A 115 -11.44 8.12 17.95
CA ASN A 115 -12.86 8.42 18.17
C ASN A 115 -13.24 8.52 19.67
N LYS A 116 -12.45 7.93 20.57
CA LYS A 116 -12.64 8.06 22.02
C LYS A 116 -12.17 9.42 22.57
N PHE A 117 -11.24 10.10 21.90
CA PHE A 117 -10.70 11.40 22.35
C PHE A 117 -11.46 12.61 21.80
N TYR A 118 -12.33 12.43 20.81
CA TYR A 118 -13.13 13.50 20.18
C TYR A 118 -14.63 13.36 20.48
N ARG A 119 -14.99 12.65 21.55
CA ARG A 119 -16.35 12.61 22.11
C ARG A 119 -16.39 13.27 23.48
#